data_AF-A0AAV7K413-F1
#
_entry.id   AF-A0AAV7K413-F1
#
_cell.length_a   1.000
_cell.length_b   1.000
_cell.length_c   1.000
_cell.angle_alpha   90.00
_cell.angle_beta   90.00
_cell.angle_gamma   90.00
#
_symmetry.space_group_name_H-M   'P 1'
#
loop_
_entity.id
_entity.type
_entity.pdbx_description
1 polymer ?
#
loop_
_entity_poly.entity_id
_entity_poly.type
_entity_poly.pdbx_seq_one_letter_code
_entity_poly.pdbx_strand_id
1 'polypeptide(L)'
;MSARAVSELHILPPKCTVNAKYYVDEILAGPCQDSFARKRYTGTILQRRLCQNMSNSVFQQDGAPAHTSKLSQQWCQLNLPNYWAKEVWPGNSPDLSPIENLWA
;
A
#
# COMPACT_ATOMS: atom_id res chain seq x y z
N MET A 1 -4.06 -0.66 3.82
CA MET A 1 -5.28 -1.08 4.55
C MET A 1 -6.14 -2.01 3.67
N SER A 2 -7.21 -2.59 4.21
CA SER A 2 -8.18 -3.44 3.51
C SER A 2 -9.54 -3.36 4.21
N ALA A 3 -10.59 -3.94 3.63
CA ALA A 3 -11.91 -4.03 4.28
C ALA A 3 -11.93 -4.82 5.61
N ARG A 4 -10.88 -5.59 5.94
CA ARG A 4 -10.84 -6.45 7.14
C ARG A 4 -9.88 -5.97 8.22
N ALA A 5 -8.85 -5.23 7.84
CA ALA A 5 -7.69 -4.93 8.66
C ALA A 5 -6.91 -3.72 8.12
N VAL A 6 -6.17 -3.07 9.02
CA VAL A 6 -5.33 -1.91 8.72
C VAL A 6 -3.86 -2.20 9.01
N SER A 7 -2.96 -1.50 8.33
CA SER A 7 -1.53 -1.47 8.66
C SER A 7 -1.27 -0.39 9.70
N GLU A 8 -0.10 -0.42 10.33
CA GLU A 8 0.34 0.70 11.16
C GLU A 8 0.60 1.94 10.29
N LEU A 9 0.44 3.12 10.88
CA LEU A 9 0.74 4.38 10.20
C LEU A 9 2.24 4.63 10.26
N HIS A 10 2.85 4.83 9.09
CA HIS A 10 4.25 5.25 8.99
C HIS A 10 4.33 6.78 9.00
N ILE A 11 4.74 7.36 10.14
CA ILE A 11 4.81 8.81 10.33
C ILE A 11 6.20 9.31 9.96
N LEU A 12 6.27 10.24 9.00
CA LEU A 12 7.53 10.85 8.59
C LEU A 12 7.99 11.91 9.60
N PRO A 13 9.31 12.02 9.84
CA PRO A 13 9.85 13.15 10.57
C PRO A 13 9.54 14.49 9.88
N PRO A 14 9.52 15.61 10.63
CA PRO A 14 9.30 16.93 10.05
C PRO A 14 10.30 17.24 8.93
N LYS A 15 9.81 17.86 7.85
CA LYS A 15 10.59 18.28 6.65
C LYS A 15 11.20 17.12 5.84
N CYS A 16 10.75 15.88 6.04
CA CYS A 16 11.07 14.76 5.16
C CYS A 16 10.03 14.61 4.05
N THR A 17 10.47 14.13 2.88
CA THR A 17 9.61 13.79 1.74
C THR A 17 9.86 12.35 1.30
N VAL A 18 8.83 11.71 0.76
CA VAL A 18 8.92 10.35 0.24
C VAL A 18 9.35 10.40 -1.21
N ASN A 19 10.58 9.99 -1.49
CA ASN A 19 11.04 9.70 -2.85
C ASN A 19 10.86 8.22 -3.18
N ALA A 20 11.11 7.83 -4.42
CA ALA A 20 10.96 6.45 -4.88
C ALA A 20 11.78 5.43 -4.07
N LYS A 21 13.02 5.78 -3.71
CA LYS A 21 13.91 4.89 -2.94
C LYS A 21 13.37 4.71 -1.52
N TYR A 22 13.02 5.80 -0.85
CA TYR A 22 12.42 5.76 0.48
C TYR A 22 11.11 4.96 0.48
N TYR A 23 10.26 5.18 -0.52
CA TYR A 23 9.01 4.45 -0.66
C TYR A 23 9.24 2.94 -0.78
N VAL A 24 10.21 2.52 -1.57
CA VAL A 24 10.52 1.08 -1.71
C VAL A 24 11.14 0.51 -0.45
N ASP A 25 12.20 1.12 0.06
CA ASP A 25 13.01 0.53 1.13
C ASP A 25 12.30 0.59 2.48
N GLU A 26 11.69 1.74 2.81
CA GLU A 26 11.18 2.03 4.15
C GLU A 26 9.69 1.77 4.28
N ILE A 27 8.94 1.74 3.17
CA ILE A 27 7.48 1.58 3.20
C ILE A 27 7.07 0.23 2.60
N LEU A 28 7.41 -0.02 1.34
CA LEU A 28 7.00 -1.24 0.64
C LEU A 28 7.68 -2.49 1.20
N ALA A 29 9.00 -2.49 1.30
CA ALA A 29 9.80 -3.62 1.78
C ALA A 29 9.77 -3.79 3.31
N GLY A 30 9.23 -2.83 4.05
CA GLY A 30 9.08 -2.89 5.50
C GLY A 30 7.61 -3.09 5.91
N PRO A 31 6.98 -2.06 6.51
CA PRO A 31 5.68 -2.17 7.17
C PRO A 31 4.54 -2.63 6.24
N CYS A 32 4.64 -2.32 4.95
CA CYS A 32 3.69 -2.82 3.96
C CYS A 32 3.83 -4.34 3.83
N GLN A 33 5.01 -4.86 3.47
CA GLN A 33 5.27 -6.29 3.33
C GLN A 33 4.93 -7.09 4.61
N ASP A 34 5.25 -6.54 5.79
CA ASP A 34 4.87 -7.15 7.07
C ASP A 34 3.36 -7.29 7.22
N SER A 35 2.61 -6.29 6.76
CA SER A 35 1.15 -6.33 6.77
C SER A 35 0.58 -7.38 5.79
N PHE A 36 1.21 -7.55 4.63
CA PHE A 36 0.86 -8.59 3.66
C PHE A 36 1.15 -10.01 4.18
N ALA A 37 2.17 -10.17 5.03
CA ALA A 37 2.57 -11.46 5.60
C ALA A 37 1.65 -11.97 6.73
N ARG A 38 0.74 -11.13 7.24
CA ARG A 38 -0.17 -11.48 8.36
C ARG A 38 -1.10 -12.64 7.98
N LYS A 39 -1.22 -13.64 8.87
CA LYS A 39 -2.03 -14.87 8.65
C LYS A 39 -3.27 -15.01 9.54
N ARG A 40 -3.40 -14.19 10.59
CA ARG A 40 -4.47 -14.36 11.59
C ARG A 40 -5.82 -13.91 11.04
N TYR A 41 -6.89 -14.67 11.27
CA TYR A 41 -8.25 -14.27 10.89
C TYR A 41 -8.96 -13.45 11.97
N THR A 42 -8.56 -13.64 13.23
CA THR A 42 -9.12 -13.01 14.43
C THR A 42 -8.04 -12.17 15.15
N GLY A 43 -8.41 -11.47 16.22
CA GLY A 43 -7.51 -10.57 16.97
C GLY A 43 -7.78 -9.09 16.69
N THR A 44 -6.83 -8.21 16.94
CA THR A 44 -7.00 -6.77 16.66
C THR A 44 -6.90 -6.48 15.15
N ILE A 45 -7.40 -5.33 14.71
CA ILE A 45 -7.35 -4.92 13.30
C ILE A 45 -5.92 -4.78 12.74
N LEU A 46 -4.91 -4.67 13.61
CA LEU A 46 -3.48 -4.61 13.26
C LEU A 46 -2.83 -5.98 13.15
N GLN A 47 -3.45 -7.04 13.68
CA GLN A 47 -2.87 -8.39 13.67
C GLN A 47 -3.47 -9.29 12.61
N ARG A 48 -4.68 -8.94 12.14
CA ARG A 48 -5.41 -9.72 11.16
C ARG A 48 -4.78 -9.61 9.77
N ARG A 49 -4.97 -10.68 8.99
CA ARG A 49 -4.69 -10.71 7.56
C ARG A 49 -5.56 -9.68 6.82
N LEU A 50 -4.97 -9.02 5.83
CA LEU A 50 -5.63 -7.97 5.05
C LEU A 50 -6.79 -8.53 4.21
N CYS A 51 -6.53 -9.55 3.40
CA CYS A 51 -7.55 -10.15 2.52
C CYS A 51 -7.75 -11.63 2.85
N GLN A 52 -8.97 -12.15 2.71
CA GLN A 52 -9.28 -13.58 2.92
C GLN A 52 -8.46 -14.48 1.99
N ASN A 53 -8.23 -14.03 0.75
CA ASN A 53 -7.27 -14.63 -0.15
C ASN A 53 -6.30 -13.55 -0.64
N MET A 54 -5.01 -13.68 -0.31
CA MET A 54 -4.00 -12.73 -0.76
C MET A 54 -3.69 -12.89 -2.25
N SER A 55 -3.78 -14.10 -2.82
CA SER A 55 -3.51 -14.31 -4.25
C SER A 55 -4.50 -13.58 -5.16
N ASN A 56 -5.71 -13.32 -4.65
CA ASN A 56 -6.77 -12.60 -5.36
C ASN A 56 -6.85 -11.13 -4.94
N SER A 57 -5.90 -10.65 -4.13
CA SER A 57 -5.87 -9.24 -3.70
C SER A 57 -5.15 -8.38 -4.74
N VAL A 58 -5.55 -7.13 -4.82
CA VAL A 58 -4.92 -6.11 -5.67
C VAL A 58 -4.44 -4.98 -4.78
N PHE A 59 -3.16 -4.62 -4.90
CA PHE A 59 -2.61 -3.43 -4.26
C PHE A 59 -2.93 -2.18 -5.08
N GLN A 60 -3.56 -1.21 -4.42
CA GLN A 60 -3.92 0.10 -4.99
C GLN A 60 -3.10 1.20 -4.33
N GLN A 61 -2.68 2.17 -5.15
CA GLN A 61 -1.99 3.40 -4.76
C GLN A 61 -2.35 4.48 -5.79
N ASP A 62 -2.21 5.75 -5.43
CA ASP A 62 -2.47 6.88 -6.33
C ASP A 62 -1.30 7.14 -7.30
N GLY A 63 -1.45 8.18 -8.13
CA GLY A 63 -0.48 8.57 -9.15
C GLY A 63 0.72 9.39 -8.67
N ALA A 64 1.06 9.39 -7.37
CA ALA A 64 2.18 10.18 -6.86
C ALA A 64 3.53 9.78 -7.51
N PRO A 65 4.48 10.70 -7.73
CA PRO A 65 5.72 10.41 -8.45
C PRO A 65 6.56 9.25 -7.88
N ALA A 66 6.56 9.06 -6.56
CA ALA A 66 7.23 7.93 -5.92
C ALA A 66 6.57 6.60 -6.33
N HIS A 67 5.24 6.53 -6.31
CA HIS A 67 4.44 5.34 -6.61
C HIS A 67 4.54 4.93 -8.08
N THR A 68 4.58 5.90 -8.99
CA THR A 68 4.66 5.66 -10.44
C THR A 68 6.10 5.49 -10.95
N SER A 69 7.09 5.59 -10.06
CA SER A 69 8.51 5.44 -10.43
C SER A 69 8.80 4.03 -10.95
N LYS A 70 9.79 3.90 -11.84
CA LYS A 70 10.22 2.58 -12.35
C LYS A 70 10.62 1.64 -11.20
N LEU A 71 11.31 2.17 -10.20
CA LEU A 71 11.77 1.42 -9.04
C LEU A 71 10.59 0.83 -8.26
N SER A 72 9.58 1.64 -7.92
CA SER A 72 8.42 1.19 -7.16
C SER A 72 7.54 0.22 -7.95
N GLN A 73 7.32 0.49 -9.24
CA GLN A 73 6.56 -0.41 -10.12
C GLN A 73 7.22 -1.78 -10.25
N GLN A 74 8.55 -1.83 -10.43
CA GLN A 74 9.30 -3.09 -10.46
C GLN A 74 9.22 -3.85 -9.14
N TRP A 75 9.34 -3.16 -8.01
CA TRP A 75 9.19 -3.79 -6.71
C TRP A 75 7.79 -4.40 -6.54
N CYS A 76 6.72 -3.66 -6.88
CA CYS A 76 5.35 -4.15 -6.80
C CYS A 76 5.14 -5.39 -7.69
N GLN A 77 5.64 -5.36 -8.92
CA GLN A 77 5.54 -6.48 -9.86
C GLN A 77 6.21 -7.76 -9.34
N LEU A 78 7.34 -7.64 -8.64
CA LEU A 78 8.11 -8.79 -8.14
C LEU A 78 7.57 -9.34 -6.81
N ASN A 79 6.97 -8.49 -5.97
CA ASN A 79 6.68 -8.84 -4.58
C ASN A 79 5.18 -8.96 -4.26
N LEU A 80 4.30 -8.40 -5.10
CA LEU A 80 2.85 -8.37 -4.85
C LEU A 80 2.12 -9.34 -5.79
N PRO A 81 1.04 -9.99 -5.31
CA PRO A 81 0.28 -10.94 -6.12
C PRO A 81 -0.39 -10.25 -7.31
N ASN A 82 -1.02 -9.10 -7.08
CA ASN A 82 -1.51 -8.20 -8.11
C ASN A 82 -1.38 -6.76 -7.60
N TYR A 83 -1.21 -5.82 -8.52
CA TYR A 83 -1.21 -4.40 -8.20
C TYR A 83 -1.75 -3.59 -9.39
N TRP A 84 -2.22 -2.39 -9.13
CA TRP A 84 -2.53 -1.43 -10.19
C TRP A 84 -1.27 -0.75 -10.67
N ALA A 85 -0.94 -1.01 -11.94
CA ALA A 85 0.12 -0.30 -12.64
C ALA A 85 -0.23 1.18 -12.77
N LYS A 86 0.79 2.03 -12.96
CA LYS A 86 0.64 3.49 -13.00
C LYS A 86 -0.40 3.98 -14.03
N GLU A 87 -0.67 3.21 -15.08
CA GLU A 87 -1.62 3.54 -16.15
C GLU A 87 -3.08 3.31 -15.76
N VAL A 88 -3.33 2.56 -14.69
CA VAL A 88 -4.70 2.18 -14.27
C VAL A 88 -5.38 3.30 -13.48
N TRP A 89 -4.61 4.03 -12.66
CA TRP A 89 -5.17 5.03 -11.77
C TRP A 89 -5.40 6.37 -12.51
N PRO A 90 -6.64 6.88 -12.55
CA PRO A 90 -6.91 8.18 -13.16
C PRO A 90 -6.34 9.32 -12.30
N GLY A 91 -5.71 10.29 -12.95
CA GLY A 91 -5.18 11.48 -12.28
C GLY A 91 -6.30 12.29 -11.61
N ASN A 92 -5.98 12.95 -10.49
CA ASN A 92 -6.89 13.84 -9.75
C ASN A 92 -8.23 13.19 -9.36
N SER A 93 -8.24 11.90 -9.03
CA SER A 93 -9.46 11.16 -8.66
C SER A 93 -9.42 10.66 -7.20
N PRO A 94 -9.36 11.55 -6.20
CA PRO A 94 -9.35 11.15 -4.79
C PRO A 94 -10.65 10.45 -4.38
N ASP A 95 -11.77 10.80 -5.01
CA ASP A 95 -13.09 10.21 -4.81
C ASP A 95 -13.14 8.69 -5.09
N LEU A 96 -12.24 8.20 -5.94
CA LEU A 96 -12.12 6.77 -6.24
C LEU A 96 -11.28 6.01 -5.23
N SER A 97 -10.59 6.70 -4.31
CA SER A 97 -9.62 6.09 -3.41
C SER A 97 -10.28 5.74 -2.08
N PRO A 98 -10.36 4.45 -1.71
CA PRO A 98 -11.01 4.05 -0.46
C PRO A 98 -10.37 4.67 0.79
N ILE A 99 -9.10 5.07 0.72
CA ILE A 99 -8.38 5.66 1.85
C ILE A 99 -8.88 7.07 2.17
N GLU A 100 -9.42 7.81 1.20
CA GLU A 100 -9.92 9.16 1.44
C GLU A 100 -11.15 9.15 2.35
N ASN A 101 -11.97 8.09 2.30
CA ASN A 101 -13.08 7.90 3.23
C ASN A 101 -12.64 7.73 4.69
N LEU A 102 -11.39 7.35 4.94
CA LEU A 102 -10.84 7.23 6.29
C LEU A 102 -10.35 8.59 6.83
N TRP A 103 -10.04 9.52 5.93
CA TRP A 103 -9.49 10.85 6.25
C TRP A 103 -10.50 11.99 6.17
N ALA A 104 -11.68 11.74 5.61
CA ALA A 104 -12.81 12.68 5.56
C ALA A 104 -13.42 12.93 6.95
#